data_AF-A0A3M1I633-F1
#
_entry.id   AF-A0A3M1I633-F1
#
_cell.length_a   1.000
_cell.length_b   1.000
_cell.length_c   1.000
_cell.angle_alpha   90.00
_cell.angle_beta   90.00
_cell.angle_gamma   90.00
#
_symmetry.space_group_name_H-M   'P 1'
#
loop_
_entity.id
_entity.type
_entity.pdbx_description
1 polymer ?
#
loop_
_entity_poly.entity_id
_entity_poly.type
_entity_poly.pdbx_seq_one_letter_code
_entity_poly.pdbx_strand_id
1 'polypeptide(L)'
;LNRPQLVFLDELTTGLDPQARRAMWDLVRRIREQGTTVVLTTHYMDEAEALCDRVAILDGGRILALDSPDALIRSLGARQRLSLSVSGTFRPDILRGVPGVGDVRVNGETVSVEFDDREPISQVILALEREGVRVQSLRTHQPTLEDVFLTLTGRRLRE
;
A
#
# COMPACT_ATOMS: atom_id res chain seq x y z
N LEU A 1 37.89 -10.14 1.87
CA LEU A 1 36.42 -10.10 2.03
C LEU A 1 35.80 -10.32 0.65
N ASN A 2 34.89 -11.29 0.50
CA ASN A 2 34.25 -11.59 -0.79
C ASN A 2 33.35 -10.41 -1.22
N ARG A 3 33.47 -9.98 -2.48
CA ARG A 3 32.59 -8.98 -3.11
C ARG A 3 31.77 -9.66 -4.21
N PRO A 4 30.74 -10.44 -3.84
CA PRO A 4 29.93 -11.14 -4.84
C PRO A 4 29.22 -10.13 -5.74
N GLN A 5 29.03 -10.49 -7.01
CA GLN A 5 28.20 -9.69 -7.93
C GLN A 5 26.70 -9.98 -7.73
N LEU A 6 26.36 -11.15 -7.17
CA LEU A 6 25.00 -11.64 -6.99
C LEU A 6 24.90 -12.41 -5.66
N VAL A 7 23.82 -12.17 -4.91
CA VAL A 7 23.50 -12.87 -3.67
C VAL A 7 22.04 -13.34 -3.71
N PHE A 8 21.81 -14.59 -3.31
CA PHE A 8 20.48 -15.15 -3.12
C PHE A 8 20.17 -15.26 -1.63
N LEU A 9 19.02 -14.76 -1.22
CA LEU A 9 18.58 -14.68 0.16
C LEU A 9 17.20 -15.29 0.30
N ASP A 10 17.07 -16.40 1.01
CA ASP A 10 15.81 -17.11 1.15
C ASP A 10 15.18 -16.88 2.52
N GLU A 11 13.99 -16.27 2.55
CA GLU A 11 13.18 -16.03 3.75
C GLU A 11 13.97 -15.46 4.95
N LEU A 12 14.81 -14.48 4.64
CA LEU A 12 15.86 -13.98 5.54
C LEU A 12 15.38 -13.48 6.91
N THR A 13 14.13 -13.03 6.98
CA THR A 13 13.57 -12.38 8.17
C THR A 13 12.50 -13.22 8.87
N THR A 14 12.25 -14.44 8.39
CA THR A 14 11.33 -15.38 9.03
C THR A 14 11.81 -15.71 10.44
N GLY A 15 10.91 -15.56 11.42
CA GLY A 15 11.21 -15.82 12.84
C GLY A 15 12.00 -14.73 13.56
N LEU A 16 12.33 -13.62 12.89
CA LEU A 16 12.98 -12.47 13.54
C LEU A 16 11.96 -11.55 14.21
N ASP A 17 12.33 -11.04 15.39
CA ASP A 17 11.62 -9.94 16.03
C ASP A 17 11.72 -8.64 15.19
N PRO A 18 10.87 -7.63 15.46
CA PRO A 18 10.86 -6.40 14.66
C PRO A 18 12.19 -5.64 14.61
N GLN A 19 13.02 -5.69 15.65
CA GLN A 19 14.31 -5.00 15.68
C GLN A 19 15.34 -5.74 14.83
N ALA A 20 15.44 -7.07 14.99
CA ALA A 20 16.34 -7.89 14.20
C ALA A 20 16.00 -7.84 12.70
N ARG A 21 14.71 -7.83 12.35
CA ARG A 21 14.24 -7.64 10.97
C ARG A 21 14.74 -6.35 10.34
N ARG A 22 14.59 -5.22 11.05
CA ARG A 22 15.07 -3.92 10.57
C ARG A 22 16.58 -3.90 10.38
N ALA A 23 17.34 -4.51 11.30
CA ALA A 23 18.79 -4.64 11.16
C ALA A 23 19.18 -5.47 9.92
N MET A 24 18.43 -6.54 9.62
CA MET A 24 18.61 -7.33 8.42
C MET A 24 18.32 -6.52 7.14
N TRP A 25 17.24 -5.75 7.13
CA TRP A 25 16.90 -4.89 6.00
C TRP A 25 18.00 -3.86 5.72
N ASP A 26 18.55 -3.25 6.76
CA ASP A 26 19.66 -2.31 6.60
C ASP A 26 20.94 -2.98 6.09
N LEU A 27 21.17 -4.25 6.45
CA LEU A 27 22.28 -5.03 5.90
C LEU A 27 22.09 -5.28 4.39
N VAL A 28 20.88 -5.70 3.98
CA VAL A 28 20.55 -5.92 2.57
C VAL A 28 20.75 -4.65 1.76
N ARG A 29 20.29 -3.50 2.26
CA ARG A 29 20.49 -2.18 1.63
C ARG A 29 21.97 -1.86 1.44
N ARG A 30 22.80 -2.05 2.47
CA ARG A 30 24.25 -1.83 2.37
C ARG A 30 24.93 -2.74 1.34
N ILE A 31 24.52 -4.01 1.26
CA ILE A 31 25.04 -4.96 0.26
C ILE A 31 24.70 -4.47 -1.16
N ARG A 32 23.45 -4.03 -1.37
CA ARG A 32 22.99 -3.46 -2.64
C ARG A 32 23.76 -2.19 -3.02
N GLU A 33 23.94 -1.26 -2.07
CA GLU A 33 24.67 0.00 -2.27
C GLU A 33 26.13 -0.20 -2.67
N GLN A 34 26.73 -1.36 -2.35
CA GLN A 34 28.08 -1.73 -2.79
C GLN A 34 28.13 -2.23 -4.24
N GLY A 35 27.01 -2.23 -4.96
CA GLY A 35 26.91 -2.69 -6.35
C GLY A 35 26.59 -4.19 -6.50
N THR A 36 26.18 -4.85 -5.41
CA THR A 36 25.79 -6.27 -5.44
C THR A 36 24.33 -6.40 -5.86
N THR A 37 24.03 -7.30 -6.80
CA THR A 37 22.64 -7.66 -7.10
C THR A 37 22.11 -8.60 -6.03
N VAL A 38 20.93 -8.33 -5.48
CA VAL A 38 20.29 -9.16 -4.48
C VAL A 38 19.01 -9.76 -5.06
N VAL A 39 18.89 -11.08 -4.99
CA VAL A 39 17.65 -11.80 -5.24
C VAL A 39 17.17 -12.33 -3.90
N LEU A 40 16.00 -11.90 -3.46
CA LEU A 40 15.42 -12.38 -2.22
C LEU A 40 14.05 -13.02 -2.47
N THR A 41 13.74 -14.05 -1.70
CA THR A 41 12.42 -14.68 -1.62
C THR A 41 11.82 -14.37 -0.26
N THR A 42 10.55 -13.96 -0.25
CA THR A 42 9.83 -13.60 0.96
C THR A 42 8.33 -13.73 0.73
N HIS A 43 7.59 -14.07 1.79
CA HIS A 43 6.14 -13.97 1.86
C HIS A 43 5.68 -12.69 2.59
N TYR A 44 6.61 -11.82 2.95
CA TYR A 44 6.34 -10.53 3.59
C TYR A 44 6.31 -9.42 2.54
N MET A 45 5.12 -8.93 2.23
CA MET A 45 4.92 -7.91 1.21
C MET A 45 5.56 -6.56 1.59
N ASP A 46 5.60 -6.22 2.88
CA ASP A 46 6.31 -5.04 3.39
C ASP A 46 7.81 -5.12 3.18
N GLU A 47 8.41 -6.31 3.27
CA GLU A 47 9.82 -6.54 2.95
C GLU A 47 10.10 -6.36 1.45
N ALA A 48 9.26 -6.96 0.60
CA ALA A 48 9.38 -6.82 -0.84
C ALA A 48 9.24 -5.35 -1.28
N GLU A 49 8.27 -4.62 -0.73
CA GLU A 49 8.11 -3.18 -0.97
C GLU A 49 9.33 -2.36 -0.49
N ALA A 50 9.90 -2.69 0.66
CA ALA A 50 10.96 -1.89 1.29
C ALA A 50 12.36 -2.13 0.72
N LEU A 51 12.61 -3.30 0.11
CA LEU A 51 13.95 -3.73 -0.31
C LEU A 51 14.11 -3.89 -1.82
N CYS A 52 13.05 -4.22 -2.55
CA CYS A 52 13.15 -4.64 -3.94
C CYS A 52 12.88 -3.49 -4.92
N ASP A 53 13.74 -3.36 -5.94
CA ASP A 53 13.50 -2.47 -7.07
C ASP A 53 12.42 -3.04 -8.01
N ARG A 54 12.29 -4.38 -8.04
CA ARG A 54 11.30 -5.14 -8.82
C ARG A 54 10.85 -6.36 -8.02
N VAL A 55 9.58 -6.72 -8.12
CA VAL A 55 8.98 -7.87 -7.46
C VAL A 55 8.34 -8.78 -8.50
N ALA A 56 8.66 -10.07 -8.43
CA ALA A 56 7.94 -11.12 -9.13
C ALA A 56 6.92 -11.72 -8.15
N ILE A 57 5.64 -11.75 -8.52
CA ILE A 57 4.61 -12.48 -7.76
C ILE A 57 4.50 -13.89 -8.32
N LEU A 58 4.75 -14.90 -7.49
CA LEU A 58 4.70 -16.31 -7.87
C LEU A 58 3.50 -17.02 -7.23
N ASP A 59 2.77 -17.80 -8.02
CA ASP A 59 1.78 -18.77 -7.53
C ASP A 59 1.75 -19.99 -8.46
N GLY A 60 1.61 -21.19 -7.89
CA GLY A 60 1.58 -22.44 -8.68
C GLY A 60 2.80 -22.67 -9.58
N GLY A 61 3.97 -22.16 -9.21
CA GLY A 61 5.21 -22.28 -10.00
C GLY A 61 5.27 -21.37 -11.23
N ARG A 62 4.39 -20.37 -11.33
CA ARG A 62 4.37 -19.39 -12.43
C ARG A 62 4.49 -17.97 -11.88
N ILE A 63 5.16 -17.11 -12.64
CA ILE A 63 5.18 -15.66 -12.38
C ILE A 63 3.87 -15.09 -12.91
N LEU A 64 3.04 -14.56 -12.01
CA LEU A 64 1.77 -13.92 -12.35
C LEU A 64 1.95 -12.46 -12.75
N ALA A 65 2.89 -11.75 -12.10
CA ALA A 65 3.22 -10.37 -12.40
C ALA A 65 4.70 -10.08 -12.05
N LEU A 66 5.30 -9.12 -12.76
CA LEU A 66 6.68 -8.70 -12.56
C LEU A 66 6.86 -7.23 -12.93
N ASP A 67 7.00 -6.37 -11.92
CA ASP A 67 7.26 -4.94 -12.11
C ASP A 67 7.86 -4.34 -10.83
N SER A 68 8.07 -3.02 -10.76
CA SER A 68 8.34 -2.35 -9.48
C SER A 68 7.15 -2.45 -8.52
N PRO A 69 7.35 -2.44 -7.20
CA PRO A 69 6.26 -2.47 -6.22
C PRO A 69 5.18 -1.41 -6.52
N ASP A 70 5.60 -0.18 -6.78
CA ASP A 70 4.68 0.92 -7.11
C ASP A 70 3.87 0.68 -8.39
N ALA A 71 4.49 0.08 -9.42
CA ALA A 71 3.80 -0.23 -10.67
C ALA A 71 2.79 -1.37 -10.49
N LEU A 72 3.17 -2.40 -9.72
CA LEU A 72 2.26 -3.48 -9.34
C LEU A 72 1.06 -2.95 -8.55
N ILE A 73 1.27 -2.08 -7.57
CA ILE A 73 0.22 -1.44 -6.78
C ILE A 73 -0.71 -0.63 -7.69
N ARG A 74 -0.15 0.20 -8.59
CA ARG A 74 -0.96 0.95 -9.57
C ARG A 74 -1.74 0.06 -10.53
N SER A 75 -1.22 -1.12 -10.86
CA SER A 75 -1.87 -2.04 -11.81
C SER A 75 -3.23 -2.56 -11.33
N LEU A 76 -3.49 -2.52 -10.02
CA LEU A 76 -4.80 -2.86 -9.46
C LEU A 76 -5.91 -1.92 -9.95
N GLY A 77 -5.58 -0.69 -10.39
CA GLY A 77 -6.58 0.36 -10.57
C GLY A 77 -7.37 0.67 -9.30
N ALA A 78 -6.84 0.27 -8.14
CA ALA A 78 -7.51 0.42 -6.85
C ALA A 78 -7.44 1.88 -6.42
N ARG A 79 -8.61 2.44 -6.13
CA ARG A 79 -8.73 3.80 -5.62
C ARG A 79 -8.17 3.90 -4.21
N GLN A 80 -7.48 5.00 -3.92
CA GLN A 80 -7.13 5.34 -2.54
C GLN A 80 -8.40 5.66 -1.77
N ARG A 81 -8.39 5.42 -0.46
CA ARG A 81 -9.55 5.63 0.41
C ARG A 81 -9.22 6.61 1.54
N LEU A 82 -9.98 7.68 1.64
CA LEU A 82 -9.96 8.63 2.75
C LEU A 82 -11.04 8.22 3.74
N SER A 83 -10.66 7.93 4.97
CA SER A 83 -11.58 7.67 6.08
C SER A 83 -11.53 8.85 7.03
N LEU A 84 -12.67 9.48 7.27
CA LEU A 84 -12.83 10.65 8.11
C LEU A 84 -13.78 10.31 9.26
N SER A 85 -13.46 10.77 10.46
CA SER A 85 -14.44 10.89 11.55
C SER A 85 -14.92 12.33 11.57
N VAL A 86 -16.22 12.55 11.53
CA VAL A 86 -16.82 13.89 11.43
C VAL A 86 -17.92 14.06 12.47
N SER A 87 -18.08 15.28 12.96
CA SER A 87 -19.20 15.67 13.80
C SER A 87 -20.06 16.71 13.10
N GLY A 88 -21.37 16.47 13.08
CA GLY A 88 -22.36 17.28 12.38
C GLY A 88 -23.10 16.48 11.30
N THR A 89 -24.20 17.03 10.83
CA THR A 89 -25.01 16.45 9.75
C THR A 89 -24.74 17.18 8.45
N PHE A 90 -24.60 16.42 7.36
CA PHE A 90 -24.42 16.97 6.02
C PHE A 90 -25.05 16.05 4.96
N ARG A 91 -25.17 16.58 3.75
CA ARG A 91 -25.63 15.82 2.59
C ARG A 91 -24.43 15.15 1.92
N PRO A 92 -24.39 13.81 1.77
CA PRO A 92 -23.25 13.13 1.13
C PRO A 92 -22.96 13.61 -0.31
N ASP A 93 -23.97 14.15 -0.99
CA ASP A 93 -23.86 14.67 -2.36
C ASP A 93 -22.83 15.80 -2.51
N ILE A 94 -22.54 16.57 -1.46
CA ILE A 94 -21.51 17.63 -1.50
C ILE A 94 -20.13 17.05 -1.83
N LEU A 95 -19.86 15.83 -1.36
CA LEU A 95 -18.57 15.17 -1.56
C LEU A 95 -18.47 14.55 -2.94
N ARG A 96 -19.60 14.08 -3.51
CA ARG A 96 -19.67 13.59 -4.89
C ARG A 96 -19.44 14.69 -5.92
N GLY A 97 -19.70 15.94 -5.55
CA GLY A 97 -19.41 17.11 -6.38
C GLY A 97 -17.93 17.53 -6.39
N VAL A 98 -17.09 16.93 -5.55
CA VAL A 98 -15.65 17.24 -5.49
C VAL A 98 -14.93 16.54 -6.65
N PRO A 99 -14.21 17.27 -7.52
CA PRO A 99 -13.42 16.66 -8.59
C PRO A 99 -12.44 15.60 -8.06
N GLY A 100 -12.38 14.44 -8.71
CA GLY A 100 -11.50 13.34 -8.31
C GLY A 100 -12.05 12.43 -7.20
N VAL A 101 -13.21 12.75 -6.63
CA VAL A 101 -13.94 11.83 -5.74
C VAL A 101 -14.73 10.82 -6.57
N GLY A 102 -14.50 9.54 -6.27
CA GLY A 102 -15.27 8.41 -6.77
C GLY A 102 -16.45 8.09 -5.86
N ASP A 103 -16.35 6.98 -5.12
CA ASP A 103 -17.43 6.53 -4.24
C ASP A 103 -17.38 7.23 -2.87
N VAL A 104 -18.56 7.52 -2.32
CA VAL A 104 -18.71 8.14 -1.00
C VAL A 104 -19.67 7.31 -0.17
N ARG A 105 -19.17 6.78 0.95
CA ARG A 105 -19.94 6.01 1.93
C ARG A 105 -19.97 6.75 3.25
N VAL A 106 -21.16 6.93 3.80
CA VAL A 106 -21.37 7.56 5.11
C VAL A 106 -22.01 6.54 6.04
N ASN A 107 -21.39 6.32 7.20
CA ASN A 107 -21.89 5.43 8.24
C ASN A 107 -21.80 6.13 9.59
N GLY A 108 -22.91 6.75 10.00
CA GLY A 108 -22.95 7.61 11.19
C GLY A 108 -21.95 8.77 11.06
N GLU A 109 -21.00 8.83 11.99
CA GLU A 109 -19.94 9.85 12.04
C GLU A 109 -18.71 9.49 11.18
N THR A 110 -18.70 8.32 10.53
CA THR A 110 -17.59 7.92 9.65
C THR A 110 -17.93 8.17 8.19
N VAL A 111 -17.04 8.86 7.47
CA VAL A 111 -17.15 9.13 6.04
C VAL A 111 -15.97 8.48 5.33
N SER A 112 -16.26 7.67 4.32
CA SER A 112 -15.25 7.06 3.47
C SER A 112 -15.39 7.57 2.04
N VAL A 113 -14.28 8.04 1.48
CA VAL A 113 -14.23 8.62 0.13
C VAL A 113 -13.16 7.89 -0.66
N GLU A 114 -13.50 7.35 -1.83
CA GLU A 114 -12.53 6.75 -2.75
C GLU A 114 -12.09 7.78 -3.79
N PHE A 115 -10.81 7.78 -4.17
CA PHE A 115 -10.24 8.73 -5.11
C PHE A 115 -9.01 8.16 -5.84
N ASP A 116 -8.73 8.69 -7.04
CA ASP A 116 -7.65 8.18 -7.89
C ASP A 116 -6.29 8.84 -7.57
N ASP A 117 -6.28 10.14 -7.23
CA ASP A 117 -5.07 10.93 -6.94
C ASP A 117 -5.14 11.68 -5.60
N ARG A 118 -4.01 12.13 -5.02
CA ARG A 118 -4.00 12.79 -3.68
C ARG A 118 -4.65 14.18 -3.61
N GLU A 119 -4.95 14.81 -4.74
CA GLU A 119 -5.52 16.16 -4.85
C GLU A 119 -6.90 16.42 -4.18
N PRO A 120 -7.85 15.47 -4.09
CA PRO A 120 -9.18 15.73 -3.56
C PRO A 120 -9.23 15.76 -2.04
N ILE A 121 -8.18 15.36 -1.30
CA ILE A 121 -8.23 15.31 0.18
C ILE A 121 -8.55 16.70 0.77
N SER A 122 -7.81 17.74 0.36
CA SER A 122 -8.03 19.10 0.84
C SER A 122 -9.39 19.67 0.42
N GLN A 123 -9.86 19.30 -0.78
CA GLN A 123 -11.16 19.75 -1.29
C GLN A 123 -12.33 19.09 -0.55
N VAL A 124 -12.20 17.81 -0.20
CA VAL A 124 -13.17 17.07 0.63
C VAL A 124 -13.28 17.71 2.01
N ILE A 125 -12.14 18.04 2.66
CA ILE A 125 -12.13 18.71 3.96
C ILE A 125 -12.83 20.07 3.85
N LEU A 126 -12.45 20.88 2.86
CA LEU A 126 -13.05 22.20 2.65
C LEU A 126 -14.56 22.14 2.37
N ALA A 127 -15.02 21.13 1.64
CA ALA A 127 -16.45 20.91 1.37
C ALA A 127 -17.23 20.60 2.65
N LEU A 128 -16.65 19.80 3.56
CA LEU A 128 -17.26 19.50 4.87
C LEU A 128 -17.30 20.75 5.76
N GLU A 129 -16.20 21.51 5.83
CA GLU A 129 -16.13 22.71 6.66
C GLU A 129 -17.14 23.78 6.22
N ARG A 130 -17.41 23.92 4.92
CA ARG A 130 -18.41 24.86 4.39
C ARG A 130 -19.83 24.54 4.84
N GLU A 131 -20.13 23.28 5.11
CA GLU A 131 -21.42 22.83 5.67
C GLU A 131 -21.45 22.87 7.20
N GLY A 132 -20.41 23.42 7.84
CA GLY A 132 -20.29 23.45 9.30
C GLY A 132 -19.97 22.08 9.92
N VAL A 133 -19.53 21.11 9.12
CA VAL A 133 -19.09 19.81 9.61
C VAL A 133 -17.65 19.90 10.07
N ARG A 134 -17.38 19.45 11.30
CA ARG A 134 -16.03 19.41 11.83
C ARG A 134 -15.42 18.03 11.62
N VAL A 135 -14.28 17.96 10.94
CA VAL A 135 -13.47 16.75 10.83
C VAL A 135 -12.68 16.56 12.14
N GLN A 136 -12.89 15.42 12.79
CA GLN A 136 -12.21 15.05 14.04
C GLN A 136 -10.95 14.23 13.80
N SER A 137 -10.98 13.34 12.81
CA SER A 137 -9.80 12.57 12.40
C SER A 137 -9.85 12.23 10.91
N LEU A 138 -8.68 11.98 10.34
CA LEU A 138 -8.48 11.65 8.94
C LEU A 138 -7.44 10.54 8.83
N ARG A 139 -7.72 9.54 8.01
CA ARG A 139 -6.81 8.46 7.66
C ARG A 139 -6.88 8.19 6.16
N THR A 140 -5.73 8.04 5.53
CA THR A 140 -5.65 7.62 4.13
C THR A 140 -5.20 6.17 4.08
N HIS A 141 -5.93 5.36 3.34
CA HIS A 141 -5.56 3.99 3.00
C HIS A 141 -5.15 3.97 1.53
N GLN A 142 -3.91 3.53 1.30
CA GLN A 142 -3.37 3.30 -0.04
C GLN A 142 -3.36 1.80 -0.29
N PRO A 143 -3.64 1.36 -1.53
CA PRO A 143 -3.44 -0.02 -1.90
C PRO A 143 -1.98 -0.42 -1.67
N THR A 144 -1.76 -1.64 -1.19
CA THR A 144 -0.44 -2.20 -0.93
C THR A 144 -0.13 -3.36 -1.86
N LEU A 145 1.11 -3.85 -1.84
CA LEU A 145 1.50 -5.04 -2.58
C LEU A 145 0.79 -6.30 -2.05
N GLU A 146 0.34 -6.29 -0.80
CA GLU A 146 -0.54 -7.33 -0.25
C GLU A 146 -1.88 -7.37 -0.98
N ASP A 147 -2.50 -6.21 -1.26
CA ASP A 147 -3.74 -6.15 -2.05
C ASP A 147 -3.52 -6.69 -3.47
N VAL A 148 -2.34 -6.43 -4.07
CA VAL A 148 -1.95 -6.95 -5.39
C VAL A 148 -1.89 -8.46 -5.33
N PHE A 149 -1.18 -9.00 -4.34
CA PHE A 149 -1.00 -10.43 -4.16
C PHE A 149 -2.36 -11.15 -3.98
N LEU A 150 -3.24 -10.63 -3.13
CA LEU A 150 -4.57 -11.20 -2.90
C LEU A 150 -5.44 -11.19 -4.16
N THR A 151 -5.38 -10.10 -4.93
CA THR A 151 -6.14 -9.97 -6.17
C THR A 151 -5.65 -10.95 -7.23
N LEU A 152 -4.34 -11.08 -7.42
CA LEU A 152 -3.74 -11.95 -8.45
C LEU A 152 -3.85 -13.44 -8.11
N THR A 153 -3.72 -13.81 -6.84
CA THR A 153 -3.78 -15.22 -6.41
C THR A 153 -5.21 -15.70 -6.15
N GLY A 154 -6.21 -14.82 -6.23
CA GLY A 154 -7.62 -15.15 -6.14
C GLY A 154 -8.07 -15.74 -4.79
N ARG A 155 -7.26 -15.59 -3.73
CA ARG A 155 -7.55 -16.20 -2.44
C ARG A 155 -8.44 -15.31 -1.59
N ARG A 156 -9.77 -15.56 -1.65
CA ARG A 156 -10.50 -15.74 -0.38
C ARG A 156 -9.71 -16.80 0.40
N LEU A 157 -9.32 -16.48 1.63
CA LEU A 157 -8.62 -17.36 2.59
C LEU A 157 -8.83 -18.83 2.24
N ARG A 158 -7.75 -19.51 1.80
CA ARG A 158 -7.77 -20.98 1.76
C ARG A 158 -7.87 -21.45 3.22
N GLU A 159 -8.85 -22.31 3.48
CA GLU A 159 -9.07 -23.03 4.74
C GLU A 159 -7.82 -23.79 5.20
#